data_AF-A0A7X1XTV6-F1
#
_entry.id   AF-A0A7X1XTV6-F1
#
_cell.length_a   1.000
_cell.length_b   1.000
_cell.length_c   1.000
_cell.angle_alpha   90.00
_cell.angle_beta   90.00
_cell.angle_gamma   90.00
#
_symmetry.space_group_name_H-M   'P 1'
#
loop_
_entity.id
_entity.type
_entity.pdbx_description
1 polymer ?
#
loop_
_entity_poly.entity_id
_entity_poly.type
_entity_poly.pdbx_seq_one_letter_code
_entity_poly.pdbx_strand_id
1 'polypeptide(L)'
;MLDTNPLLNTSVLPPFSMIRAEHLVPAVEHIIAKSQTTVAGIIASQTSFPTWDDLVLAMDEVKAQLEETIQMIDVLSTVHTHKAWA
;
A
#
# COMPACT_ATOMS: atom_id res chain seq x y z
N MET A 1 -7.22 -16.14 -0.11
CA MET A 1 -6.55 -15.75 1.14
C MET A 1 -5.72 -14.54 0.82
N LEU A 2 -6.04 -13.40 1.41
CA LEU A 2 -5.33 -12.15 1.12
C LEU A 2 -3.91 -12.17 1.68
N ASP A 3 -3.70 -13.00 2.72
CA ASP A 3 -2.43 -13.25 3.40
C ASP A 3 -1.34 -13.86 2.52
N THR A 4 -1.68 -14.37 1.33
CA THR A 4 -0.73 -14.93 0.35
C THR A 4 -0.45 -13.98 -0.81
N ASN A 5 -0.96 -12.74 -0.78
CA ASN A 5 -0.75 -11.80 -1.88
C ASN A 5 0.71 -11.30 -1.87
N PRO A 6 1.50 -11.56 -2.92
CA PRO A 6 2.91 -11.18 -2.97
C PRO A 6 3.15 -9.67 -2.89
N LEU A 7 2.16 -8.84 -3.25
CA LEU A 7 2.22 -7.37 -3.16
C LEU A 7 2.10 -6.84 -1.73
N LEU A 8 1.60 -7.65 -0.80
CA LEU A 8 1.42 -7.26 0.60
C LEU A 8 2.58 -7.72 1.50
N ASN A 9 3.60 -8.38 0.91
CA ASN A 9 4.72 -8.94 1.65
C ASN A 9 5.79 -7.86 1.87
N THR A 10 6.20 -7.64 3.13
CA THR A 10 7.13 -6.57 3.55
C THR A 10 8.61 -6.94 3.36
N SER A 11 8.94 -7.62 2.25
CA SER A 11 10.33 -7.94 1.92
C SER A 11 11.03 -6.76 1.24
N VAL A 12 12.31 -6.55 1.56
CA VAL A 12 13.17 -5.47 1.00
C VAL A 12 13.16 -5.42 -0.54
N LEU A 13 12.93 -6.56 -1.19
CA LEU A 13 12.67 -6.64 -2.62
C LEU A 13 11.30 -7.33 -2.82
N PRO A 14 10.35 -6.69 -3.50
CA PRO A 14 9.09 -7.34 -3.87
C PRO A 14 9.38 -8.56 -4.75
N PRO A 15 8.70 -9.69 -4.54
CA PRO A 15 8.89 -10.89 -5.35
C PRO A 15 8.22 -10.73 -6.72
N PHE A 16 8.77 -9.85 -7.57
CA PHE A 16 8.19 -9.45 -8.86
C PHE A 16 7.82 -10.64 -9.76
N SER A 17 8.60 -11.73 -9.72
CA SER A 17 8.33 -12.95 -10.49
C SER A 17 7.07 -13.71 -10.07
N MET A 18 6.55 -13.45 -8.87
CA MET A 18 5.32 -14.07 -8.35
C MET A 18 4.09 -13.18 -8.50
N ILE A 19 4.28 -11.90 -8.82
CA ILE A 19 3.18 -10.95 -8.96
C ILE A 19 2.49 -11.18 -10.31
N ARG A 20 1.16 -11.23 -10.28
CA ARG A 20 0.28 -11.44 -11.42
C ARG A 20 -0.81 -10.38 -11.40
N ALA A 21 -1.47 -10.14 -12.53
CA ALA A 21 -2.52 -9.13 -12.62
C ALA A 21 -3.67 -9.37 -11.63
N GLU A 22 -4.02 -10.63 -11.38
CA GLU A 22 -5.05 -11.05 -10.41
C GLU A 22 -4.74 -10.64 -8.95
N HIS A 23 -3.47 -10.36 -8.64
CA HIS A 23 -3.06 -9.91 -7.31
C HIS A 23 -3.22 -8.40 -7.10
N LEU A 24 -3.34 -7.62 -8.17
CA LEU A 24 -3.33 -6.15 -8.12
C LEU A 24 -4.58 -5.59 -7.43
N VAL A 25 -5.77 -5.93 -7.92
CA VAL A 25 -7.03 -5.38 -7.40
C VAL A 25 -7.21 -5.71 -5.91
N PRO A 26 -7.06 -6.97 -5.45
CA PRO A 26 -7.20 -7.28 -4.02
C PRO A 26 -6.13 -6.61 -3.14
N ALA A 27 -4.91 -6.41 -3.66
CA ALA A 27 -3.86 -5.72 -2.90
C ALA A 27 -4.20 -4.23 -2.71
N VAL A 28 -4.61 -3.55 -3.79
CA VAL A 28 -4.97 -2.13 -3.75
C VAL A 28 -6.16 -1.88 -2.84
N GLU A 29 -7.22 -2.69 -2.96
CA GLU A 29 -8.40 -2.58 -2.09
C GLU A 29 -8.03 -2.73 -0.61
N HIS A 30 -7.18 -3.71 -0.29
CA HIS A 30 -6.71 -3.91 1.07
C HIS A 30 -5.88 -2.76 1.60
N ILE A 31 -4.97 -2.23 0.79
CA ILE A 31 -4.11 -1.11 1.19
C ILE A 31 -4.96 0.15 1.41
N ILE A 32 -5.94 0.42 0.56
CA ILE A 32 -6.87 1.53 0.76
C ILE A 32 -7.67 1.35 2.06
N ALA A 33 -8.24 0.16 2.29
CA ALA A 33 -9.02 -0.13 3.49
C ALA A 33 -8.16 -0.03 4.77
N LYS A 34 -6.92 -0.51 4.71
CA LYS A 34 -5.93 -0.38 5.79
C LYS A 34 -5.59 1.08 6.04
N SER A 35 -5.27 1.87 5.01
CA SER A 35 -4.98 3.29 5.15
C SER A 35 -6.14 4.08 5.74
N GLN A 36 -7.38 3.79 5.31
CA GLN A 36 -8.58 4.41 5.91
C GLN A 36 -8.72 4.07 7.40
N THR A 37 -8.49 2.81 7.76
CA THR A 37 -8.52 2.36 9.16
C THR A 37 -7.43 3.04 9.99
N THR A 38 -6.21 3.13 9.46
CA THR A 38 -5.09 3.80 10.13
C THR A 38 -5.37 5.29 10.32
N VAL A 39 -5.86 6.00 9.30
CA VAL A 39 -6.22 7.42 9.41
C VAL A 39 -7.33 7.63 10.44
N ALA A 40 -8.35 6.78 10.47
CA ALA A 40 -9.38 6.84 11.50
C ALA A 40 -8.80 6.63 12.90
N GLY A 41 -7.84 5.71 13.05
CA GLY A 41 -7.09 5.50 14.28
C GLY A 41 -6.29 6.73 14.70
N ILE A 42 -5.53 7.34 13.78
CA ILE A 42 -4.77 8.58 14.02
C ILE A 42 -5.70 9.68 14.52
N ILE A 43 -6.83 9.91 13.85
CA ILE A 43 -7.82 10.94 14.24
C ILE A 43 -8.39 10.65 15.63
N ALA A 44 -8.76 9.39 15.90
CA ALA A 44 -9.35 9.00 17.19
C ALA A 44 -8.36 9.08 18.35
N SER A 45 -7.06 8.94 18.11
CA SER A 45 -6.02 9.05 19.14
C SER A 45 -5.56 10.48 19.40
N GLN A 46 -6.01 11.47 18.60
CA GLN A 46 -5.55 12.84 18.77
C GLN A 46 -6.01 13.44 20.10
N THR A 47 -5.12 14.22 20.71
CA THR A 47 -5.44 15.06 21.86
C THR A 47 -5.86 16.46 21.41
N SER A 48 -6.23 17.34 22.35
CA SER A 48 -6.62 18.71 22.04
C SER A 48 -5.53 19.54 21.34
N PHE A 49 -4.26 19.12 21.46
CA PHE A 49 -3.12 19.75 20.81
C PHE A 49 -2.28 18.67 20.11
N PRO A 50 -2.58 18.36 18.83
CA PRO A 50 -1.79 17.41 18.06
C PRO A 50 -0.34 17.91 17.93
N THR A 51 0.58 16.97 17.93
CA THR A 51 2.01 17.18 17.80
C THR A 51 2.48 16.82 16.39
N TRP A 52 3.75 17.11 16.11
CA TRP A 52 4.37 16.66 14.87
C TRP A 52 4.39 15.13 14.77
N ASP A 53 4.69 14.45 15.87
CA ASP A 53 4.90 13.00 15.89
C ASP A 53 3.59 12.23 15.79
N ASP A 54 2.53 12.68 16.49
CA ASP A 54 1.25 11.96 16.54
C ASP A 54 0.33 12.17 15.33
N LEU A 55 0.58 13.22 14.55
CA LEU A 55 -0.25 13.58 13.40
C LEU A 55 0.57 13.64 12.12
N VAL A 56 1.61 14.46 12.06
CA VAL A 56 2.33 14.70 10.80
C VAL A 56 3.17 13.48 10.41
N LEU A 57 4.01 12.97 11.31
CA LEU A 57 4.79 11.75 11.04
C LEU A 57 3.89 10.54 10.82
N ALA A 58 2.84 10.39 11.63
CA ALA A 58 1.89 9.29 11.48
C ALA A 58 1.17 9.32 10.11
N MET A 59 0.78 10.49 9.62
CA MET A 59 0.19 10.64 8.28
C MET A 59 1.21 10.42 7.16
N ASP A 60 2.47 10.81 7.35
CA ASP A 60 3.54 10.60 6.38
C ASP A 60 3.85 9.10 6.20
N GLU A 61 3.79 8.31 7.28
CA GLU A 61 3.94 6.85 7.20
C GLU A 61 2.82 6.20 6.39
N VAL A 62 1.57 6.65 6.57
CA VAL A 62 0.43 6.17 5.75
C VAL A 62 0.64 6.51 4.28
N LYS A 63 1.15 7.72 3.99
CA LYS A 63 1.44 8.16 2.63
C LYS A 63 2.58 7.35 2.01
N ALA A 64 3.68 7.12 2.73
CA ALA A 64 4.81 6.34 2.26
C ALA A 64 4.41 4.91 1.85
N GLN A 65 3.54 4.26 2.65
CA GLN A 65 3.01 2.93 2.33
C GLN A 65 2.17 2.91 1.03
N LEU A 66 1.39 3.96 0.79
CA LEU A 66 0.63 4.10 -0.47
C LEU A 66 1.58 4.34 -1.66
N GLU A 67 2.56 5.21 -1.51
CA GLU A 67 3.53 5.54 -2.56
C GLU A 67 4.36 4.31 -2.97
N GLU A 68 4.84 3.52 -2.01
CA GLU A 68 5.58 2.27 -2.27
C GLU A 68 4.77 1.31 -3.15
N THR A 69 3.48 1.17 -2.84
CA THR A 69 2.56 0.30 -3.58
C THR A 69 2.34 0.80 -5.01
N ILE A 70 2.07 2.09 -5.16
CA ILE A 70 1.85 2.70 -6.47
C ILE A 70 3.11 2.58 -7.33
N GLN A 71 4.29 2.78 -6.74
CA GLN A 71 5.57 2.62 -7.44
C GLN A 71 5.77 1.18 -7.92
N MET A 72 5.43 0.17 -7.13
CA MET A 72 5.46 -1.23 -7.59
C MET A 72 4.53 -1.47 -8.78
N ILE A 73 3.32 -0.92 -8.74
CA ILE A 73 2.34 -1.06 -9.83
C ILE A 73 2.85 -0.36 -11.10
N ASP A 74 3.44 0.82 -10.98
CA ASP A 74 4.03 1.55 -12.10
C ASP A 74 5.19 0.77 -12.74
N VAL A 75 6.10 0.23 -11.92
CA VAL A 75 7.20 -0.64 -12.39
C VAL A 75 6.66 -1.89 -13.09
N LEU A 76 5.62 -2.52 -12.55
CA LEU A 76 4.97 -3.65 -13.23
C LEU A 76 4.42 -3.17 -14.58
N SER A 77 3.61 -2.12 -14.61
CA SER A 77 2.97 -1.60 -15.82
C SER A 77 3.94 -1.27 -16.95
N THR A 78 5.15 -0.80 -16.61
CA THR A 78 6.20 -0.45 -17.57
C THR A 78 6.91 -1.68 -18.15
N VAL A 79 6.99 -2.80 -17.41
CA VAL A 79 7.81 -3.96 -17.79
C VAL A 79 7.06 -5.04 -18.58
N HIS A 80 5.74 -5.24 -18.40
CA HIS A 80 5.01 -6.26 -19.20
C HIS A 80 3.96 -5.68 -20.15
N THR A 81 4.41 -5.08 -21.24
CA THR A 81 3.56 -4.50 -22.29
C THR A 81 2.93 -5.55 -23.24
N HIS A 82 2.28 -6.61 -22.74
CA HIS A 82 1.57 -7.56 -23.62
C HIS A 82 0.23 -8.07 -23.08
N LYS A 83 -0.72 -8.29 -24.02
CA LYS A 83 -2.18 -8.53 -23.93
C LYS A 83 -2.77 -9.41 -22.80
N ALA A 84 -1.98 -10.08 -21.97
CA ALA A 84 -2.49 -10.78 -20.79
C ALA A 84 -2.73 -9.86 -19.58
N TRP A 85 -2.35 -8.58 -19.70
CA TRP A 85 -2.77 -7.47 -18.82
C TRP A 85 -3.90 -6.62 -19.43
N ALA A 86 -4.53 -7.09 -20.51
CA ALA A 86 -5.76 -6.52 -21.05
C ALA A 86 -6.99 -7.22 -20.45
#